data_AF-A0A6P8NJI6-F1
#
_entry.id   AF-A0A6P8NJI6-F1
#
_cell.length_a   1.000
_cell.length_b   1.000
_cell.length_c   1.000
_cell.angle_alpha   90.00
_cell.angle_beta   90.00
_cell.angle_gamma   90.00
#
_symmetry.space_group_name_H-M   'P 1'
#
loop_
_entity.id
_entity.type
_entity.pdbx_description
1 polymer ?
#
loop_
_entity_poly.entity_id
_entity_poly.type
_entity_poly.pdbx_seq_one_letter_code
_entity_poly.pdbx_strand_id
1 'polypeptide(L)'
;MVCYADDTLVLAGGRWWHDTANRTEDAVACAVRAIRRLGLTMSPAKSEALWFFDQRRRGTPPPGLSVNIGGEEVPVKRQMKYLGLTIDSRWSFGPHFEQLVPKATAAANALCDLLPNIGGAGSRIRRLYERVVRSRVLYGAPVWARSLTASRRSLTLLRRLQRTTAIRIARGYRTTSYASATVLAASPPFELQALALERVYEHQRGPTLSTASQPAPNIREKAKKETWERWRSQLIQEDAVRPHRAVRAVLPNWEAWRDRGGAPLTFRMTQVLTGHGVFGEYLLRIRREATSVCHHCKEEEDTAQHTLEFCPAWAEPRRILRLEIGESLAPEAVVAAMLRGRQEFAAIRTYCEQVMLAKERAERNRERARDPSRTSQRPRNTTRRRGATPPPAPPRPP
;
A
#
# COMPACT_ATOMS: atom_id res chain seq x y z
N MET A 1 -8.64 -31.08 -16.03
CA MET A 1 -9.83 -30.35 -15.56
C MET A 1 -9.61 -30.00 -14.10
N VAL A 2 -9.92 -28.77 -13.71
CA VAL A 2 -9.88 -28.29 -12.32
C VAL A 2 -11.25 -27.71 -12.01
N CYS A 3 -11.87 -28.15 -10.93
CA CYS A 3 -13.19 -27.66 -10.51
C CYS A 3 -13.08 -27.01 -9.14
N TYR A 4 -13.74 -25.88 -8.96
CA TYR A 4 -13.87 -25.20 -7.67
C TYR A 4 -15.26 -24.60 -7.55
N ALA A 5 -16.07 -25.12 -6.64
CA ALA A 5 -17.50 -24.78 -6.54
C ALA A 5 -18.19 -24.91 -7.92
N ASP A 6 -18.73 -23.81 -8.44
CA ASP A 6 -19.38 -23.70 -9.75
C ASP A 6 -18.42 -23.44 -10.92
N ASP A 7 -17.18 -23.01 -10.63
CA ASP A 7 -16.17 -22.72 -11.64
C ASP A 7 -15.46 -24.00 -12.11
N THR A 8 -15.51 -24.27 -13.42
CA THR A 8 -14.80 -25.40 -14.06
C THR A 8 -13.79 -24.89 -15.08
N LEU A 9 -12.52 -25.23 -14.87
CA LEU A 9 -11.41 -24.93 -15.78
C LEU A 9 -10.98 -26.18 -16.55
N VAL A 10 -11.09 -26.12 -17.88
CA VAL A 10 -10.56 -27.13 -18.78
C VAL A 10 -9.26 -26.59 -19.39
N LEU A 11 -8.20 -27.40 -19.33
CA LEU A 11 -6.90 -27.07 -19.91
C LEU A 11 -6.56 -28.14 -20.93
N ALA A 12 -6.27 -27.73 -22.15
CA ALA A 12 -5.75 -28.58 -23.21
C ALA A 12 -4.50 -27.94 -23.81
N GLY A 13 -3.52 -28.77 -24.15
CA GLY A 13 -2.26 -28.34 -24.75
C GLY A 13 -2.05 -28.95 -26.13
N GLY A 14 -1.42 -28.20 -27.02
CA GLY A 14 -1.09 -28.66 -28.36
C GLY A 14 0.03 -27.86 -29.02
N ARG A 15 0.50 -28.35 -30.17
CA ARG A 15 1.56 -27.71 -30.98
C ARG A 15 1.02 -26.68 -31.98
N TRP A 16 -0.19 -26.91 -32.47
CA TRP A 16 -0.83 -26.08 -33.48
C TRP A 16 -2.16 -25.53 -32.96
N TRP A 17 -2.54 -24.36 -33.45
CA TRP A 17 -3.73 -23.64 -33.01
C TRP A 17 -5.00 -24.48 -33.20
N HIS A 18 -5.24 -24.99 -34.41
CA HIS A 18 -6.41 -25.82 -34.72
C HIS A 18 -6.44 -27.12 -33.91
N ASP A 19 -5.32 -27.86 -33.86
CA ASP A 19 -5.24 -29.09 -33.06
C ASP A 19 -5.54 -28.85 -31.57
N THR A 20 -5.09 -27.71 -31.04
CA THR A 20 -5.34 -27.33 -29.63
C THR A 20 -6.81 -26.98 -29.43
N ALA A 21 -7.44 -26.30 -30.39
CA ALA A 21 -8.88 -26.03 -30.38
C ALA A 21 -9.67 -27.34 -30.33
N ASN A 22 -9.45 -28.25 -31.29
CA ASN A 22 -10.15 -29.54 -31.34
C ASN A 22 -9.98 -30.34 -30.04
N ARG A 23 -8.75 -30.44 -29.51
CA ARG A 23 -8.48 -31.09 -28.21
C ARG A 23 -9.21 -30.42 -27.05
N THR A 24 -9.36 -29.10 -27.10
CA THR A 24 -10.11 -28.35 -26.08
C THR A 24 -11.59 -28.69 -26.19
N GLU A 25 -12.16 -28.70 -27.39
CA GLU A 25 -13.56 -29.05 -27.65
C GLU A 25 -13.88 -30.47 -27.18
N ASP A 26 -13.02 -31.45 -27.50
CA ASP A 26 -13.17 -32.83 -27.02
C ASP A 26 -13.15 -32.92 -25.50
N ALA A 27 -12.21 -32.21 -24.85
CA ALA A 27 -12.08 -32.19 -23.40
C ALA A 27 -13.30 -31.51 -22.74
N VAL A 28 -13.77 -30.41 -23.31
CA VAL A 28 -14.98 -29.70 -22.86
C VAL A 28 -16.21 -30.58 -23.06
N ALA A 29 -16.36 -31.26 -24.20
CA ALA A 29 -17.47 -32.18 -24.45
C ALA A 29 -17.50 -33.35 -23.44
N CYS A 30 -16.33 -33.87 -23.05
CA CYS A 30 -16.23 -34.83 -21.96
C CYS A 30 -16.70 -34.24 -20.62
N ALA A 31 -16.25 -33.04 -20.27
CA ALA A 31 -16.67 -32.36 -19.04
C ALA A 31 -18.18 -32.07 -19.01
N VAL A 32 -18.74 -31.56 -20.12
CA VAL A 32 -20.17 -31.28 -20.26
C VAL A 32 -21.01 -32.55 -20.10
N ARG A 33 -20.59 -33.67 -20.70
CA ARG A 33 -21.27 -34.96 -20.52
C ARG A 33 -21.25 -35.41 -19.06
N ALA A 34 -20.12 -35.26 -18.37
CA ALA A 34 -20.03 -35.60 -16.95
C ALA A 34 -20.94 -34.72 -16.08
N ILE A 35 -20.96 -33.40 -16.33
CA ILE A 35 -21.83 -32.44 -15.63
C ILE A 35 -23.31 -32.77 -15.84
N ARG A 36 -23.71 -33.07 -17.09
CA ARG A 36 -25.10 -33.47 -17.41
C ARG A 36 -25.52 -34.77 -16.72
N ARG A 37 -24.61 -35.75 -16.57
CA ARG A 37 -24.88 -36.98 -15.83
C ARG A 37 -25.14 -36.75 -14.34
N LEU A 38 -24.62 -35.65 -13.79
CA LEU A 38 -24.88 -35.22 -12.42
C LEU A 38 -26.17 -34.38 -12.29
N GLY A 39 -26.96 -34.25 -13.37
CA GLY A 39 -28.18 -33.43 -13.39
C GLY A 39 -27.92 -31.92 -13.48
N LEU A 40 -26.70 -31.51 -13.81
CA LEU A 40 -26.32 -30.10 -13.89
C LEU A 40 -26.23 -29.62 -15.34
N THR A 41 -26.39 -28.31 -15.54
CA THR A 41 -26.28 -27.65 -16.85
C THR A 41 -25.20 -26.58 -16.82
N MET A 42 -24.37 -26.54 -17.86
CA MET A 42 -23.39 -25.50 -18.08
C MET A 42 -23.98 -24.41 -18.98
N SER A 43 -23.61 -23.15 -18.75
CA SER A 43 -24.04 -21.98 -19.53
C SER A 43 -22.94 -21.53 -20.49
N PRO A 44 -23.00 -21.84 -21.80
CA PRO A 44 -21.93 -21.45 -22.74
C PRO A 44 -21.77 -19.93 -22.86
N ALA A 45 -22.86 -19.17 -22.77
CA ALA A 45 -22.83 -17.70 -22.73
C ALA A 45 -22.01 -17.09 -21.56
N LYS A 46 -21.74 -17.87 -20.51
CA LYS A 46 -20.90 -17.46 -19.37
C LYS A 46 -19.48 -18.04 -19.45
N SER A 47 -19.22 -18.93 -20.42
CA SER A 47 -17.91 -19.53 -20.62
C SER A 47 -16.95 -18.52 -21.25
N GLU A 48 -15.69 -18.59 -20.84
CA GLU A 48 -14.62 -17.78 -21.41
C GLU A 48 -13.50 -18.71 -21.87
N ALA A 49 -12.91 -18.39 -23.02
CA ALA A 49 -11.75 -19.10 -23.55
C ALA A 49 -10.53 -18.17 -23.59
N LEU A 50 -9.38 -18.67 -23.15
CA LEU A 50 -8.10 -17.97 -23.17
C LEU A 50 -7.01 -18.93 -23.62
N TRP A 51 -6.09 -18.43 -24.44
CA TRP A 51 -4.91 -19.18 -24.84
C TRP A 51 -3.65 -18.65 -24.16
N PHE A 52 -2.85 -19.59 -23.64
CA PHE A 52 -1.50 -19.32 -23.19
C PHE A 52 -0.52 -19.68 -24.30
N PHE A 53 0.32 -18.73 -24.69
CA PHE A 53 1.29 -18.95 -25.76
C PHE A 53 2.53 -18.08 -25.61
N ASP A 54 3.65 -18.61 -26.09
CA ASP A 54 4.86 -17.83 -26.26
C ASP A 54 4.82 -17.11 -27.62
N GLN A 55 4.53 -15.81 -27.56
CA GLN A 55 4.45 -14.96 -28.75
C GLN A 55 5.75 -14.95 -29.56
N ARG A 56 6.92 -15.14 -28.93
CA ARG A 56 8.22 -15.20 -29.62
C ARG A 56 8.37 -16.46 -30.46
N ARG A 57 7.74 -17.56 -30.03
CA ARG A 57 7.86 -18.87 -30.71
C ARG A 57 6.73 -19.15 -31.69
N ARG A 58 5.53 -18.60 -31.45
CA ARG A 58 4.32 -18.99 -32.19
C ARG A 58 3.54 -17.82 -32.81
N GLY A 59 4.04 -16.59 -32.68
CA GLY A 59 3.37 -15.41 -33.21
C GLY A 59 2.05 -15.13 -32.51
N THR A 60 1.15 -14.44 -33.20
CA THR A 60 -0.20 -14.11 -32.72
C THR A 60 -1.21 -15.20 -33.13
N PRO A 61 -2.18 -15.53 -32.25
CA PRO A 61 -3.28 -16.41 -32.62
C PRO A 61 -4.04 -15.85 -33.82
N PRO A 62 -4.59 -16.71 -34.70
CA PRO A 62 -5.44 -16.27 -35.79
C PRO A 62 -6.60 -15.40 -35.29
N PRO A 63 -6.96 -14.33 -36.02
CA PRO A 63 -8.13 -13.53 -35.69
C PRO A 63 -9.42 -14.36 -35.85
N GLY A 64 -10.39 -14.14 -34.96
CA GLY A 64 -11.69 -14.81 -35.03
C GLY A 64 -11.73 -16.24 -34.47
N LEU A 65 -10.66 -16.69 -33.81
CA LEU A 65 -10.61 -18.06 -33.29
C LEU A 65 -11.63 -18.26 -32.16
N SER A 66 -12.51 -19.25 -32.32
CA SER A 66 -13.52 -19.67 -31.36
C SER A 66 -13.31 -21.13 -30.97
N VAL A 67 -13.92 -21.53 -29.86
CA VAL A 67 -13.99 -22.92 -29.40
C VAL A 67 -15.46 -23.27 -29.25
N ASN A 68 -15.88 -24.39 -29.82
CA ASN A 68 -17.25 -24.88 -29.65
C ASN A 68 -17.45 -25.46 -28.25
N ILE A 69 -18.34 -24.84 -27.48
CA ILE A 69 -18.70 -25.26 -26.14
C ILE A 69 -20.19 -25.61 -26.12
N GLY A 70 -20.50 -26.88 -26.30
CA GLY A 70 -21.87 -27.38 -26.22
C GLY A 70 -22.81 -26.89 -27.32
N GLY A 71 -22.27 -26.60 -28.51
CA GLY A 71 -23.01 -26.10 -29.68
C GLY A 71 -22.91 -24.58 -29.89
N GLU A 72 -22.36 -23.84 -28.94
CA GLU A 72 -22.14 -22.40 -29.05
C GLU A 72 -20.65 -22.09 -29.29
N GLU A 73 -20.36 -21.15 -30.19
CA GLU A 73 -19.01 -20.67 -30.42
C GLU A 73 -18.60 -19.64 -29.36
N VAL A 74 -17.60 -19.99 -28.56
CA VAL A 74 -17.03 -19.10 -27.55
C VAL A 74 -15.74 -18.49 -28.09
N PRO A 75 -15.66 -17.15 -28.26
CA PRO A 75 -14.47 -16.51 -28.81
C PRO A 75 -13.30 -16.58 -27.83
N VAL A 76 -12.09 -16.85 -28.35
CA VAL A 76 -10.86 -16.80 -27.58
C VAL A 76 -10.49 -15.34 -27.30
N LYS A 77 -10.53 -14.96 -26.02
CA LYS A 77 -10.20 -13.61 -25.55
C LYS A 77 -8.71 -13.51 -25.21
N ARG A 78 -8.22 -12.27 -25.08
CA ARG A 78 -6.85 -11.98 -24.61
C ARG A 78 -6.68 -12.09 -23.10
N GLN A 79 -7.79 -12.06 -22.37
CA GLN A 79 -7.84 -12.20 -20.93
C GLN A 79 -9.16 -12.87 -20.54
N MET A 80 -9.17 -13.53 -19.39
CA MET A 80 -10.37 -14.12 -18.78
C MET A 80 -10.36 -13.88 -17.28
N LYS A 81 -11.54 -13.97 -16.65
CA LYS A 81 -11.64 -13.98 -15.18
C LYS A 81 -11.74 -15.42 -14.68
N TYR A 82 -10.97 -15.74 -13.64
CA TYR A 82 -11.05 -17.04 -12.98
C TYR A 82 -10.74 -16.88 -11.49
N LEU A 83 -11.63 -17.38 -10.62
CA LEU A 83 -11.50 -17.28 -9.16
C LEU A 83 -11.11 -15.87 -8.70
N GLY A 84 -11.77 -14.84 -9.23
CA GLY A 84 -11.51 -13.44 -8.86
C GLY A 84 -10.20 -12.83 -9.41
N LEU A 85 -9.38 -13.58 -10.14
CA LEU A 85 -8.19 -13.09 -10.83
C LEU A 85 -8.48 -12.81 -12.30
N THR A 86 -7.80 -11.80 -12.86
CA THR A 86 -7.85 -11.50 -14.30
C THR A 86 -6.58 -12.03 -14.92
N ILE A 87 -6.68 -13.13 -15.67
CA ILE A 87 -5.54 -13.82 -16.27
C ILE A 87 -5.45 -13.39 -17.72
N ASP A 88 -4.28 -12.94 -18.18
CA ASP A 88 -4.01 -12.62 -19.59
C ASP A 88 -3.19 -13.71 -20.28
N SER A 89 -3.22 -13.72 -21.61
CA SER A 89 -2.57 -14.76 -22.44
C SER A 89 -1.07 -14.88 -22.22
N ARG A 90 -0.42 -13.85 -21.68
CA ARG A 90 1.02 -13.82 -21.39
C ARG A 90 1.35 -14.14 -19.94
N TRP A 91 0.35 -14.51 -19.11
CA TRP A 91 0.52 -14.77 -17.67
C TRP A 91 1.17 -13.59 -16.91
N SER A 92 0.95 -12.36 -17.39
CA SER A 92 1.62 -11.16 -16.89
C SER A 92 0.87 -10.49 -15.73
N PHE A 93 -0.43 -10.74 -15.61
CA PHE A 93 -1.36 -10.11 -14.66
C PHE A 93 -1.42 -8.57 -14.77
N GLY A 94 -0.96 -8.00 -15.88
CA GLY A 94 -1.06 -6.55 -16.13
C GLY A 94 -2.50 -6.03 -16.00
N PRO A 95 -3.47 -6.60 -16.74
CA PRO A 95 -4.88 -6.21 -16.64
C PRO A 95 -5.48 -6.41 -15.25
N HIS A 96 -5.01 -7.42 -14.49
CA HIS A 96 -5.43 -7.63 -13.11
C HIS A 96 -5.11 -6.42 -12.23
N PHE A 97 -3.86 -5.93 -12.25
CA PHE A 97 -3.46 -4.78 -11.45
C PHE A 97 -4.11 -3.47 -11.92
N GLU A 98 -4.33 -3.32 -13.23
CA GLU A 98 -5.04 -2.16 -13.79
C GLU A 98 -6.49 -2.07 -13.30
N GLN A 99 -7.14 -3.21 -13.04
CA GLN A 99 -8.50 -3.25 -12.50
C GLN A 99 -8.52 -3.26 -10.96
N LEU A 100 -7.59 -3.95 -10.32
CA LEU A 100 -7.52 -4.10 -8.86
C LEU A 100 -7.12 -2.80 -8.16
N VAL A 101 -6.08 -2.12 -8.65
CA VAL A 101 -5.49 -0.96 -7.97
C VAL A 101 -6.50 0.20 -7.84
N PRO A 102 -7.25 0.60 -8.89
CA PRO A 102 -8.26 1.65 -8.74
C PRO A 102 -9.36 1.29 -7.73
N LYS A 103 -9.86 0.04 -7.76
CA LYS A 103 -10.89 -0.44 -6.82
C LYS A 103 -10.38 -0.46 -5.38
N ALA A 104 -9.17 -0.95 -5.17
CA ALA A 104 -8.53 -0.95 -3.86
C ALA A 104 -8.23 0.48 -3.38
N THR A 105 -7.82 1.38 -4.28
CA THR A 105 -7.59 2.80 -3.98
C THR A 105 -8.89 3.52 -3.59
N ALA A 106 -9.99 3.24 -4.30
CA ALA A 106 -11.30 3.81 -3.99
C ALA A 106 -11.79 3.36 -2.61
N ALA A 107 -11.69 2.05 -2.30
CA ALA A 107 -12.01 1.52 -0.98
C ALA A 107 -11.11 2.10 0.11
N ALA A 108 -9.81 2.21 -0.16
CA ALA A 108 -8.85 2.86 0.72
C ALA A 108 -9.23 4.32 1.02
N ASN A 109 -9.58 5.10 0.00
CA ASN A 109 -9.97 6.50 0.12
C ASN A 109 -11.31 6.69 0.84
N ALA A 110 -12.30 5.82 0.60
CA ALA A 110 -13.58 5.87 1.31
C ALA A 110 -13.41 5.71 2.84
N LEU A 111 -12.42 4.93 3.26
CA LEU A 111 -12.08 4.76 4.67
C LEU A 111 -11.16 5.88 5.21
N CYS A 112 -10.54 6.69 4.33
CA CYS A 112 -9.63 7.77 4.74
C CYS A 112 -10.32 8.88 5.52
N ASP A 113 -11.63 9.10 5.30
CA ASP A 113 -12.40 10.11 6.04
C ASP A 113 -12.44 9.81 7.55
N LEU A 114 -12.29 8.53 7.93
CA LEU A 114 -12.20 8.08 9.32
C LEU A 114 -10.78 8.23 9.90
N LEU A 115 -9.79 8.56 9.07
CA LEU A 115 -8.36 8.57 9.41
C LEU A 115 -7.70 9.97 9.24
N PRO A 116 -8.31 11.08 9.70
CA PRO A 116 -7.70 12.39 9.57
C PRO A 116 -6.38 12.44 10.34
N ASN A 117 -5.40 13.19 9.82
CA ASN A 117 -4.06 13.26 10.41
C ASN A 117 -4.08 13.80 11.86
N ILE A 118 -5.02 14.70 12.16
CA ILE A 118 -5.24 15.33 13.47
C ILE A 118 -6.63 14.96 13.99
N GLY A 119 -6.74 14.63 15.29
CA GLY A 119 -8.02 14.40 15.95
C GLY A 119 -8.80 13.15 15.51
N GLY A 120 -8.14 12.22 14.80
CA GLY A 120 -8.75 11.01 14.26
C GLY A 120 -8.32 9.70 14.92
N ALA A 121 -8.63 8.60 14.24
CA ALA A 121 -8.39 7.25 14.72
C ALA A 121 -6.92 6.97 15.12
N GLY A 122 -6.74 6.27 16.24
CA GLY A 122 -5.45 5.83 16.78
C GLY A 122 -4.72 4.79 15.91
N SER A 123 -3.52 4.40 16.35
CA SER A 123 -2.66 3.45 15.61
C SER A 123 -3.28 2.07 15.39
N ARG A 124 -4.09 1.57 16.35
CA ARG A 124 -4.78 0.28 16.24
C ARG A 124 -5.75 0.24 15.05
N ILE A 125 -6.60 1.26 14.90
CA ILE A 125 -7.58 1.36 13.81
C ILE A 125 -6.85 1.53 12.46
N ARG A 126 -5.78 2.33 12.42
CA ARG A 126 -4.95 2.51 11.22
C ARG A 126 -4.27 1.21 10.77
N ARG A 127 -3.85 0.35 11.70
CA ARG A 127 -3.33 -0.99 11.38
C ARG A 127 -4.42 -1.95 10.91
N LEU A 128 -5.63 -1.86 11.46
CA LEU A 128 -6.76 -2.65 10.96
C LEU A 128 -7.07 -2.28 9.49
N TYR A 129 -7.06 -0.99 9.17
CA TYR A 129 -7.21 -0.50 7.81
C TYR A 129 -6.15 -1.08 6.85
N GLU A 130 -4.88 -1.10 7.26
CA GLU A 130 -3.81 -1.74 6.49
C GLU A 130 -4.13 -3.20 6.19
N ARG A 131 -4.56 -3.96 7.21
CA ARG A 131 -4.87 -5.39 7.07
C ARG A 131 -6.00 -5.64 6.08
N VAL A 132 -7.02 -4.79 6.05
CA VAL A 132 -8.15 -4.89 5.11
C VAL A 132 -7.71 -4.60 3.67
N VAL A 133 -6.91 -3.55 3.45
CA VAL A 133 -6.40 -3.26 2.10
C VAL A 133 -5.45 -4.37 1.65
N ARG A 134 -4.56 -4.80 2.54
CA ARG A 134 -3.60 -5.87 2.29
C ARG A 134 -4.27 -7.19 1.94
N SER A 135 -5.32 -7.61 2.65
CA SER A 135 -6.01 -8.88 2.36
C SER A 135 -6.65 -8.88 0.98
N ARG A 136 -7.23 -7.75 0.56
CA ARG A 136 -7.81 -7.59 -0.78
C ARG A 136 -6.75 -7.60 -1.87
N VAL A 137 -5.62 -6.94 -1.63
CA VAL A 137 -4.54 -6.80 -2.61
C VAL A 137 -3.74 -8.09 -2.78
N LEU A 138 -3.46 -8.81 -1.68
CA LEU A 138 -2.66 -10.03 -1.68
C LEU A 138 -3.48 -11.30 -1.99
N TYR A 139 -4.76 -11.14 -2.35
CA TYR A 139 -5.57 -12.25 -2.82
C TYR A 139 -4.96 -12.89 -4.08
N GLY A 140 -4.79 -14.21 -4.07
CA GLY A 140 -4.15 -14.94 -5.16
C GLY A 140 -2.64 -14.68 -5.32
N ALA A 141 -1.98 -14.03 -4.34
CA ALA A 141 -0.55 -13.68 -4.40
C ALA A 141 0.37 -14.81 -4.86
N PRO A 142 0.25 -16.07 -4.39
CA PRO A 142 1.10 -17.15 -4.87
C PRO A 142 1.08 -17.37 -6.38
N VAL A 143 0.00 -17.00 -7.07
CA VAL A 143 -0.15 -17.20 -8.51
C VAL A 143 0.53 -16.10 -9.32
N TRP A 144 0.52 -14.86 -8.83
CA TRP A 144 0.98 -13.69 -9.58
C TRP A 144 2.28 -13.05 -9.04
N ALA A 145 2.81 -13.48 -7.89
CA ALA A 145 3.94 -12.83 -7.22
C ALA A 145 5.17 -12.67 -8.14
N ARG A 146 5.60 -13.75 -8.81
CA ARG A 146 6.71 -13.72 -9.77
C ARG A 146 6.44 -12.80 -10.95
N SER A 147 5.26 -12.90 -11.57
CA SER A 147 4.86 -12.04 -12.70
C SER A 147 4.84 -10.56 -12.34
N LEU A 148 4.40 -10.20 -11.12
CA LEU A 148 4.44 -8.84 -10.62
C LEU A 148 5.88 -8.31 -10.56
N THR A 149 6.83 -9.11 -10.03
CA THR A 149 8.24 -8.68 -9.91
C THR A 149 8.94 -8.49 -11.25
N ALA A 150 8.47 -9.19 -12.29
CA ALA A 150 8.96 -9.02 -13.66
C ALA A 150 8.35 -7.79 -14.37
N SER A 151 7.25 -7.22 -13.86
CA SER A 151 6.53 -6.09 -14.48
C SER A 151 6.75 -4.79 -13.72
N ARG A 152 7.65 -3.92 -14.23
CA ARG A 152 7.90 -2.57 -13.66
C ARG A 152 6.61 -1.73 -13.59
N ARG A 153 5.72 -1.85 -14.60
CA ARG A 153 4.44 -1.12 -14.66
C ARG A 153 3.51 -1.56 -13.52
N SER A 154 3.26 -2.86 -13.40
CA SER A 154 2.37 -3.41 -12.36
C SER A 154 2.92 -3.13 -10.96
N LEU A 155 4.23 -3.29 -10.77
CA LEU A 155 4.91 -2.97 -9.52
C LEU A 155 4.75 -1.49 -9.14
N THR A 156 4.89 -0.58 -10.10
CA THR A 156 4.70 0.86 -9.87
C THR A 156 3.27 1.19 -9.45
N LEU A 157 2.27 0.58 -10.09
CA LEU A 157 0.85 0.76 -9.73
C LEU A 157 0.60 0.29 -8.29
N LEU A 158 1.13 -0.88 -7.92
CA LEU A 158 0.98 -1.43 -6.58
C LEU A 158 1.65 -0.56 -5.51
N ARG A 159 2.89 -0.11 -5.76
CA ARG A 159 3.62 0.78 -4.84
C ARG A 159 2.92 2.13 -4.64
N ARG A 160 2.26 2.66 -5.68
CA ARG A 160 1.44 3.90 -5.55
C ARG A 160 0.24 3.71 -4.61
N LEU A 161 -0.45 2.57 -4.71
CA LEU A 161 -1.53 2.21 -3.78
C LEU A 161 -0.99 2.09 -2.35
N GLN A 162 0.07 1.31 -2.15
CA GLN A 162 0.64 1.11 -0.81
C GLN A 162 1.20 2.41 -0.22
N ARG A 163 1.80 3.30 -1.02
CA ARG A 163 2.22 4.63 -0.56
C ARG A 163 1.03 5.40 0.02
N THR A 164 -0.11 5.37 -0.68
CA THR A 164 -1.32 6.10 -0.26
C THR A 164 -1.81 5.58 1.10
N THR A 165 -1.82 4.27 1.32
CA THR A 165 -2.23 3.69 2.60
C THR A 165 -1.19 3.91 3.69
N ALA A 166 0.10 3.77 3.39
CA ALA A 166 1.19 3.96 4.33
C ALA A 166 1.29 5.41 4.83
N ILE A 167 1.10 6.41 3.95
CA ILE A 167 1.01 7.83 4.35
C ILE A 167 -0.11 8.04 5.36
N ARG A 168 -1.25 7.36 5.18
CA ARG A 168 -2.32 7.41 6.18
C ARG A 168 -1.85 6.76 7.46
N ILE A 169 -1.35 5.54 7.48
CA ILE A 169 -0.90 4.88 8.72
C ILE A 169 0.11 5.75 9.49
N ALA A 170 1.12 6.27 8.78
CA ALA A 170 2.16 7.11 9.33
C ALA A 170 1.70 8.54 9.66
N ARG A 171 0.49 8.99 9.27
CA ARG A 171 0.04 10.39 9.40
C ARG A 171 1.03 11.35 8.72
N GLY A 172 1.42 11.04 7.49
CA GLY A 172 2.36 11.86 6.71
C GLY A 172 1.69 12.89 5.82
N TYR A 173 2.52 13.75 5.22
CA TYR A 173 2.11 14.59 4.09
C TYR A 173 1.98 13.74 2.82
N ARG A 174 1.12 14.15 1.88
CA ARG A 174 0.97 13.47 0.57
C ARG A 174 2.29 13.37 -0.22
N THR A 175 3.21 14.30 0.03
CA THR A 175 4.52 14.39 -0.62
C THR A 175 5.55 13.40 -0.08
N THR A 176 5.31 12.80 1.10
CA THR A 176 6.22 11.82 1.73
C THR A 176 6.50 10.65 0.79
N SER A 177 7.77 10.29 0.59
CA SER A 177 8.20 9.25 -0.37
C SER A 177 7.63 7.87 -0.03
N TYR A 178 7.68 6.93 -0.99
CA TYR A 178 7.26 5.55 -0.75
C TYR A 178 8.06 4.92 0.39
N ALA A 179 9.40 4.98 0.33
CA ALA A 179 10.29 4.43 1.36
C ALA A 179 10.03 5.03 2.75
N SER A 180 9.90 6.37 2.85
CA SER A 180 9.59 7.02 4.13
C SER A 180 8.20 6.68 4.65
N ALA A 181 7.21 6.55 3.78
CA ALA A 181 5.85 6.22 4.20
C ALA A 181 5.76 4.78 4.71
N THR A 182 6.33 3.80 3.99
CA THR A 182 6.25 2.38 4.37
C THR A 182 7.08 2.09 5.62
N VAL A 183 8.27 2.68 5.77
CA VAL A 183 9.13 2.48 6.95
C VAL A 183 8.46 3.00 8.22
N LEU A 184 7.87 4.20 8.19
CA LEU A 184 7.16 4.78 9.33
C LEU A 184 5.84 4.06 9.62
N ALA A 185 5.20 3.50 8.60
CA ALA A 185 4.02 2.66 8.76
C ALA A 185 4.35 1.22 9.23
N ALA A 186 5.63 0.85 9.28
CA ALA A 186 6.11 -0.52 9.52
C ALA A 186 5.38 -1.55 8.63
N SER A 187 5.15 -1.20 7.36
CA SER A 187 4.41 -2.01 6.39
C SER A 187 5.35 -2.42 5.26
N PRO A 188 5.84 -3.67 5.26
CA PRO A 188 6.75 -4.15 4.22
C PRO A 188 6.12 -4.06 2.81
N PRO A 189 6.92 -3.87 1.75
CA PRO A 189 6.43 -3.80 0.37
C PRO A 189 5.53 -5.00 0.02
N PHE A 190 4.38 -4.74 -0.60
CA PHE A 190 3.41 -5.78 -0.93
C PHE A 190 3.98 -6.85 -1.86
N GLU A 191 4.90 -6.49 -2.76
CA GLU A 191 5.61 -7.45 -3.60
C GLU A 191 6.46 -8.44 -2.80
N LEU A 192 7.10 -8.01 -1.71
CA LEU A 192 7.89 -8.89 -0.85
C LEU A 192 6.97 -9.80 -0.03
N GLN A 193 5.84 -9.25 0.46
CA GLN A 193 4.82 -10.04 1.14
C GLN A 193 4.19 -11.09 0.19
N ALA A 194 3.97 -10.74 -1.08
CA ALA A 194 3.45 -11.67 -2.09
C ALA A 194 4.42 -12.82 -2.36
N LEU A 195 5.72 -12.54 -2.49
CA LEU A 195 6.76 -13.57 -2.64
C LEU A 195 6.85 -14.48 -1.40
N ALA A 196 6.62 -13.95 -0.21
CA ALA A 196 6.56 -14.75 1.01
C ALA A 196 5.35 -15.70 1.01
N LEU A 197 4.18 -15.21 0.57
CA LEU A 197 2.98 -16.04 0.40
C LEU A 197 3.18 -17.14 -0.64
N GLU A 198 3.82 -16.83 -1.77
CA GLU A 198 4.21 -17.82 -2.79
C GLU A 198 5.09 -18.91 -2.16
N ARG A 199 6.14 -18.55 -1.42
CA ARG A 199 7.04 -19.52 -0.78
C ARG A 199 6.31 -20.44 0.21
N VAL A 200 5.44 -19.87 1.04
CA VAL A 200 4.64 -20.66 1.98
C VAL A 200 3.73 -21.64 1.23
N TYR A 201 3.09 -21.18 0.16
CA TYR A 201 2.22 -22.01 -0.67
C TYR A 201 2.98 -23.16 -1.33
N GLU A 202 4.16 -22.90 -1.93
CA GLU A 202 4.98 -23.94 -2.57
C GLU A 202 5.48 -24.97 -1.56
N HIS A 203 5.87 -24.54 -0.36
CA HIS A 203 6.28 -25.46 0.70
C HIS A 203 5.13 -26.37 1.16
N GLN A 204 3.91 -25.83 1.24
CA GLN A 204 2.71 -26.60 1.61
C GLN A 204 2.27 -27.57 0.50
N ARG A 205 2.61 -27.28 -0.76
CA ARG A 205 2.27 -28.08 -1.93
C ARG A 205 3.30 -29.17 -2.23
N GLY A 206 4.56 -29.00 -1.81
CA GLY A 206 5.63 -29.96 -2.01
C GLY A 206 5.45 -31.26 -1.20
N PRO A 207 6.02 -32.39 -1.64
CA PRO A 207 5.99 -33.63 -0.86
C PRO A 207 6.70 -33.39 0.48
N THR A 208 6.01 -33.67 1.58
CA THR A 208 6.59 -33.62 2.91
C THR A 208 7.64 -34.73 3.02
N LEU A 209 8.91 -34.41 2.83
CA LEU A 209 10.00 -35.29 3.23
C LEU A 209 9.98 -35.34 4.77
N SER A 210 9.22 -36.30 5.29
CA SER A 210 9.13 -36.60 6.71
C SER A 210 10.42 -37.28 7.14
N THR A 211 11.45 -36.49 7.38
CA THR A 211 12.62 -36.92 8.14
C THR A 211 13.00 -35.85 9.16
N ALA A 212 13.19 -36.33 10.38
CA ALA A 212 13.80 -35.70 11.54
C ALA A 212 12.89 -35.04 12.60
N SER A 213 13.08 -35.58 13.80
CA SER A 213 12.54 -35.34 15.13
C SER A 213 12.82 -33.94 15.71
N GLN A 214 12.73 -32.88 14.92
CA GLN A 214 12.74 -31.50 15.42
C GLN A 214 11.50 -30.75 14.92
N PRO A 215 10.89 -29.87 15.74
CA PRO A 215 9.82 -29.01 15.25
C PRO A 215 10.42 -28.11 14.15
N ALA A 216 10.10 -28.41 12.89
CA ALA A 216 10.53 -27.61 11.77
C ALA A 216 10.12 -26.14 12.03
N PRO A 217 11.03 -25.17 11.89
CA PRO A 217 10.69 -23.77 12.12
C PRO A 217 9.50 -23.38 11.25
N ASN A 218 8.51 -22.72 11.85
CA ASN A 218 7.27 -22.35 11.18
C ASN A 218 7.58 -21.60 9.88
N ILE A 219 7.31 -22.22 8.72
CA ILE A 219 7.64 -21.68 7.39
C ILE A 219 7.10 -20.25 7.21
N ARG A 220 5.95 -19.94 7.83
CA ARG A 220 5.36 -18.60 7.80
C ARG A 220 6.22 -17.59 8.55
N GLU A 221 6.76 -17.96 9.70
CA GLU A 221 7.66 -17.10 10.48
C GLU A 221 8.98 -16.88 9.75
N LYS A 222 9.55 -17.94 9.16
CA LYS A 222 10.75 -17.85 8.33
C LYS A 222 10.53 -16.91 7.13
N ALA A 223 9.46 -17.11 6.37
CA ALA A 223 9.14 -16.27 5.22
C ALA A 223 8.86 -14.81 5.63
N LYS A 224 8.22 -14.60 6.78
CA LYS A 224 8.01 -13.27 7.36
C LYS A 224 9.35 -12.62 7.72
N LYS A 225 10.24 -13.32 8.43
CA LYS A 225 11.57 -12.83 8.80
C LYS A 225 12.32 -12.38 7.53
N GLU A 226 12.46 -13.28 6.56
CA GLU A 226 13.13 -13.00 5.28
C GLU A 226 12.53 -11.81 4.51
N THR A 227 11.21 -11.57 4.61
CA THR A 227 10.55 -10.38 4.05
C THR A 227 11.12 -9.10 4.66
N TRP A 228 11.29 -9.07 5.98
CA TRP A 228 11.86 -7.94 6.70
C TRP A 228 13.35 -7.75 6.37
N GLU A 229 14.16 -8.81 6.32
CA GLU A 229 15.58 -8.63 5.95
C GLU A 229 15.75 -8.14 4.52
N ARG A 230 14.99 -8.71 3.56
CA ARG A 230 15.02 -8.21 2.17
C ARG A 230 14.59 -6.76 2.08
N TRP A 231 13.56 -6.37 2.84
CA TRP A 231 13.12 -4.98 2.88
C TRP A 231 14.19 -4.06 3.48
N ARG A 232 14.85 -4.47 4.57
CA ARG A 232 15.98 -3.72 5.14
C ARG A 232 17.07 -3.46 4.11
N SER A 233 17.48 -4.50 3.37
CA SER A 233 18.49 -4.36 2.32
C SER A 233 18.06 -3.41 1.20
N GLN A 234 16.79 -3.46 0.78
CA GLN A 234 16.25 -2.52 -0.20
C GLN A 234 16.27 -1.07 0.30
N LEU A 235 15.92 -0.84 1.58
CA LEU A 235 15.96 0.47 2.19
C LEU A 235 17.38 1.03 2.28
N ILE A 236 18.37 0.20 2.63
CA ILE A 236 19.78 0.60 2.67
C ILE A 236 20.26 1.01 1.27
N GLN A 237 19.96 0.21 0.24
CA GLN A 237 20.33 0.51 -1.14
C GLN A 237 19.64 1.78 -1.66
N GLU A 238 18.34 1.96 -1.37
CA GLU A 238 17.59 3.15 -1.77
C GLU A 238 18.13 4.41 -1.06
N ASP A 239 18.42 4.33 0.24
CA ASP A 239 18.95 5.47 1.01
C ASP A 239 20.37 5.88 0.59
N ALA A 240 21.18 4.93 0.14
CA ALA A 240 22.51 5.21 -0.41
C ALA A 240 22.45 6.01 -1.72
N VAL A 241 21.43 5.78 -2.56
CA VAL A 241 21.21 6.51 -3.82
C VAL A 241 20.45 7.81 -3.58
N ARG A 242 19.42 7.77 -2.75
CA ARG A 242 18.54 8.90 -2.45
C ARG A 242 18.23 8.94 -0.95
N PRO A 243 18.95 9.79 -0.20
CA PRO A 243 18.75 9.89 1.24
C PRO A 243 17.31 10.20 1.65
N HIS A 244 16.84 9.49 2.67
CA HIS A 244 15.52 9.63 3.26
C HIS A 244 15.64 9.76 4.78
N ARG A 245 15.40 10.96 5.33
CA ARG A 245 15.48 11.24 6.77
C ARG A 245 14.78 10.19 7.65
N ALA A 246 13.56 9.80 7.28
CA ALA A 246 12.79 8.80 8.03
C ALA A 246 13.39 7.38 7.96
N VAL A 247 14.03 7.03 6.84
CA VAL A 247 14.70 5.73 6.68
C VAL A 247 15.97 5.71 7.54
N ARG A 248 16.79 6.77 7.47
CA ARG A 248 17.99 6.94 8.31
C ARG A 248 17.67 6.95 9.81
N ALA A 249 16.54 7.53 10.20
CA ALA A 249 16.10 7.51 11.60
C ALA A 249 15.77 6.10 12.10
N VAL A 250 15.19 5.25 11.24
CA VAL A 250 14.68 3.93 11.63
C VAL A 250 15.72 2.82 11.49
N LEU A 251 16.56 2.84 10.45
CA LEU A 251 17.50 1.75 10.14
C LEU A 251 18.46 1.37 11.29
N PRO A 252 19.00 2.31 12.10
CA PRO A 252 19.83 1.97 13.25
C PRO A 252 19.07 1.22 14.36
N ASN A 253 17.75 1.36 14.40
CA ASN A 253 16.86 0.75 15.40
C ASN A 253 15.96 -0.34 14.80
N TRP A 254 16.41 -0.95 13.69
CA TRP A 254 15.57 -1.75 12.81
C TRP A 254 14.85 -2.90 13.52
N GLU A 255 15.56 -3.69 14.32
CA GLU A 255 15.05 -4.87 15.01
C GLU A 255 13.94 -4.48 15.98
N ALA A 256 14.21 -3.53 16.87
CA ALA A 256 13.24 -3.03 17.85
C ALA A 256 12.03 -2.37 17.17
N TRP A 257 12.24 -1.64 16.07
CA TRP A 257 11.16 -1.03 15.29
C TRP A 257 10.27 -2.09 14.62
N ARG A 258 10.89 -3.09 13.97
CA ARG A 258 10.21 -4.24 13.35
C ARG A 258 9.36 -4.98 14.36
N ASP A 259 9.95 -5.36 15.49
CA ASP A 259 9.32 -6.27 16.46
C ASP A 259 8.09 -5.62 17.12
N ARG A 260 8.08 -4.29 17.24
CA ARG A 260 6.91 -3.52 17.72
C ARG A 260 5.87 -3.22 16.64
N GLY A 261 6.18 -3.46 15.37
CA GLY A 261 5.35 -3.01 14.25
C GLY A 261 5.29 -1.49 14.15
N GLY A 262 6.45 -0.84 14.37
CA GLY A 262 6.63 0.61 14.37
C GLY A 262 6.16 1.31 15.64
N ALA A 263 6.28 2.64 15.66
CA ALA A 263 5.79 3.48 16.75
C ALA A 263 4.41 4.09 16.44
N PRO A 264 3.57 4.38 17.46
CA PRO A 264 2.27 5.01 17.27
C PRO A 264 2.40 6.53 17.03
N LEU A 265 2.96 6.90 15.88
CA LEU A 265 3.29 8.29 15.54
C LEU A 265 2.06 9.20 15.50
N THR A 266 2.24 10.45 15.93
CA THR A 266 1.30 11.55 15.64
C THR A 266 1.66 12.24 14.32
N PHE A 267 0.77 13.09 13.81
CA PHE A 267 1.05 13.89 12.61
C PHE A 267 2.33 14.70 12.78
N ARG A 268 2.51 15.35 13.94
CA ARG A 268 3.65 16.24 14.22
C ARG A 268 4.95 15.46 14.42
N MET A 269 4.91 14.29 15.05
CA MET A 269 6.07 13.40 15.11
C MET A 269 6.51 12.97 13.71
N THR A 270 5.56 12.65 12.83
CA THR A 270 5.87 12.30 11.44
C THR A 270 6.46 13.47 10.65
N GLN A 271 6.04 14.72 10.92
CA GLN A 271 6.69 15.89 10.32
C GLN A 271 8.16 15.95 10.68
N VAL A 272 8.48 15.79 11.96
CA VAL A 272 9.85 15.82 12.48
C VAL A 272 10.72 14.71 11.86
N LEU A 273 10.19 13.48 11.78
CA LEU A 273 10.92 12.34 11.21
C LEU A 273 11.10 12.41 9.69
N THR A 274 10.19 13.06 8.98
CA THR A 274 10.25 13.16 7.51
C THR A 274 10.88 14.46 7.01
N GLY A 275 10.93 15.50 7.84
CA GLY A 275 11.20 16.87 7.39
C GLY A 275 10.06 17.48 6.57
N HIS A 276 8.92 16.80 6.44
CA HIS A 276 7.76 17.32 5.70
C HIS A 276 6.81 17.98 6.70
N GLY A 277 6.84 19.31 6.77
CA GLY A 277 6.09 20.05 7.76
C GLY A 277 6.25 21.55 7.61
N VAL A 278 5.94 22.29 8.67
CA VAL A 278 6.11 23.76 8.72
C VAL A 278 7.56 24.17 8.97
N PHE A 279 8.45 23.65 8.12
CA PHE A 279 9.88 23.96 8.08
C PHE A 279 10.13 24.80 6.82
N GLY A 280 10.86 25.91 6.93
CA GLY A 280 11.17 26.79 5.80
C GLY A 280 11.72 26.04 4.59
N GLU A 281 12.68 25.12 4.79
CA GLU A 281 13.23 24.25 3.73
C GLU A 281 12.12 23.50 2.95
N TYR A 282 11.19 22.88 3.68
CA TYR A 282 10.09 22.15 3.08
C TYR A 282 9.09 23.08 2.37
N LEU A 283 8.74 24.20 3.01
CA LEU A 283 7.78 25.17 2.48
C LEU A 283 8.29 25.83 1.19
N LEU A 284 9.58 26.15 1.12
CA LEU A 284 10.26 26.59 -0.09
C LEU A 284 10.16 25.53 -1.20
N ARG A 285 10.50 24.28 -0.88
CA ARG A 285 10.47 23.17 -1.84
C ARG A 285 9.08 22.94 -2.46
N ILE A 286 8.00 23.16 -1.70
CA ILE A 286 6.62 23.07 -2.21
C ILE A 286 6.06 24.42 -2.69
N ARG A 287 6.91 25.43 -2.84
CA ARG A 287 6.59 26.79 -3.34
C ARG A 287 5.50 27.50 -2.53
N ARG A 288 5.46 27.28 -1.22
CA ARG A 288 4.60 28.01 -0.28
C ARG A 288 5.29 29.19 0.40
N GLU A 289 6.62 29.17 0.44
CA GLU A 289 7.43 30.31 0.88
C GLU A 289 8.57 30.56 -0.13
N ALA A 290 9.12 31.78 -0.12
CA ALA A 290 10.17 32.21 -1.03
C ALA A 290 11.58 31.90 -0.53
N THR A 291 11.74 31.61 0.76
CA THR A 291 13.03 31.33 1.40
C THR A 291 12.92 30.14 2.35
N SER A 292 14.07 29.57 2.73
CA SER A 292 14.20 28.53 3.76
C SER A 292 14.35 29.09 5.17
N VAL A 293 14.41 30.41 5.33
CA VAL A 293 14.78 31.09 6.58
C VAL A 293 13.81 30.77 7.71
N CYS A 294 14.35 30.52 8.90
CA CYS A 294 13.58 30.29 10.10
C CYS A 294 12.87 31.57 10.54
N HIS A 295 11.54 31.56 10.50
CA HIS A 295 10.75 32.72 10.96
C HIS A 295 10.91 33.05 12.44
N HIS A 296 11.40 32.08 13.24
CA HIS A 296 11.50 32.19 14.70
C HIS A 296 12.85 32.71 15.19
N CYS A 297 13.96 32.39 14.51
CA CYS A 297 15.30 32.82 14.92
C CYS A 297 16.17 33.38 13.80
N LYS A 298 15.62 33.50 12.59
CA LYS A 298 16.28 34.08 11.39
C LYS A 298 17.47 33.30 10.83
N GLU A 299 17.70 32.08 11.30
CA GLU A 299 18.65 31.13 10.69
C GLU A 299 18.33 30.90 9.20
N GLU A 300 19.34 30.76 8.35
CA GLU A 300 19.18 30.65 6.90
C GLU A 300 18.41 29.39 6.47
N GLU A 301 18.59 28.28 7.19
CA GLU A 301 17.97 27.00 6.90
C GLU A 301 17.09 26.47 8.06
N ASP A 302 15.79 26.69 7.96
CA ASP A 302 14.80 26.05 8.83
C ASP A 302 14.51 24.62 8.37
N THR A 303 15.34 23.70 8.83
CA THR A 303 15.13 22.26 8.70
C THR A 303 14.44 21.68 9.95
N ALA A 304 13.97 20.44 9.86
CA ALA A 304 13.52 19.69 11.04
C ALA A 304 14.65 19.50 12.07
N GLN A 305 15.90 19.35 11.62
CA GLN A 305 17.05 19.23 12.50
C GLN A 305 17.32 20.55 13.24
N HIS A 306 17.27 21.68 12.52
CA HIS A 306 17.38 23.01 13.11
C HIS A 306 16.33 23.22 14.22
N THR A 307 15.07 22.89 13.94
CA THR A 307 14.00 22.99 14.94
C THR A 307 14.28 22.10 16.16
N LEU A 308 14.79 20.87 15.95
CA LEU A 308 15.06 19.90 17.02
C LEU A 308 16.27 20.27 17.88
N GLU A 309 17.36 20.77 17.31
CA GLU A 309 18.65 20.87 18.01
C GLU A 309 19.14 22.29 18.26
N PHE A 310 18.86 23.22 17.34
CA PHE A 310 19.61 24.47 17.26
C PHE A 310 18.74 25.70 17.52
N CYS A 311 17.48 25.69 17.07
CA CYS A 311 16.63 26.87 17.11
C CYS A 311 16.44 27.38 18.55
N PRO A 312 16.89 28.62 18.87
CA PRO A 312 16.81 29.16 20.23
C PRO A 312 15.37 29.36 20.70
N ALA A 313 14.42 29.58 19.79
CA ALA A 313 13.01 29.71 20.11
C ALA A 313 12.40 28.47 20.80
N TRP A 314 13.04 27.30 20.63
CA TRP A 314 12.60 26.04 21.23
C TRP A 314 13.58 25.52 22.29
N ALA A 315 14.46 26.38 22.83
CA ALA A 315 15.47 25.99 23.80
C ALA A 315 14.90 25.32 25.04
N GLU A 316 13.86 25.89 25.64
CA GLU A 316 13.27 25.35 26.87
C GLU A 316 12.55 24.01 26.65
N PRO A 317 11.62 23.86 25.67
CA PRO A 317 11.05 22.54 25.35
C PRO A 317 12.13 21.49 25.01
N ARG A 318 13.20 21.91 24.32
CA ARG A 318 14.32 21.03 23.96
C ARG A 318 15.13 20.59 25.19
N ARG A 319 15.37 21.49 26.15
CA ARG A 319 16.04 21.19 27.41
C ARG A 319 15.27 20.12 28.19
N ILE A 320 13.95 20.27 28.31
CA ILE A 320 13.07 19.27 28.94
C ILE A 320 13.15 17.94 28.20
N LEU A 321 13.11 17.96 26.86
CA LEU A 321 13.23 16.75 26.06
C LEU A 321 14.57 16.02 26.32
N ARG A 322 15.70 16.74 26.34
CA ARG A 322 17.03 16.16 26.57
C ARG A 322 17.16 15.51 27.94
N LEU A 323 16.56 16.10 28.98
CA LEU A 323 16.54 15.48 30.31
C LEU A 323 15.85 14.11 30.31
N GLU A 324 14.83 13.94 29.47
CA GLU A 324 14.06 12.69 29.39
C GLU A 324 14.71 11.66 28.44
N ILE A 325 15.33 12.10 27.34
CA ILE A 325 15.76 11.18 26.28
C ILE A 325 17.28 11.10 26.05
N GLY A 326 18.05 11.96 26.71
CA GLY A 326 19.49 12.15 26.50
C GLY A 326 19.82 13.34 25.59
N GLU A 327 21.11 13.66 25.49
CA GLU A 327 21.59 14.88 24.81
C GLU A 327 21.37 14.89 23.29
N SER A 328 21.55 13.74 22.63
CA SER A 328 21.43 13.62 21.18
C SER A 328 19.98 13.65 20.73
N LEU A 329 19.66 14.56 19.80
CA LEU A 329 18.35 14.66 19.16
C LEU A 329 18.45 14.37 17.66
N ALA A 330 19.50 13.62 17.27
CA ALA A 330 19.60 13.03 15.95
C ALA A 330 18.36 12.15 15.70
N PRO A 331 17.85 12.06 14.46
CA PRO A 331 16.61 11.33 14.16
C PRO A 331 16.59 9.88 14.69
N GLU A 332 17.72 9.19 14.59
CA GLU A 332 17.93 7.84 15.09
C GLU A 332 17.95 7.74 16.62
N ALA A 333 18.47 8.75 17.32
CA ALA A 333 18.43 8.82 18.77
C ALA A 333 16.99 9.07 19.26
N VAL A 334 16.26 9.95 18.57
CA VAL A 334 14.83 10.18 18.82
C VAL A 334 14.03 8.89 18.60
N VAL A 335 14.26 8.15 17.52
CA VAL A 335 13.59 6.85 17.29
C VAL A 335 13.99 5.82 18.36
N ALA A 336 15.27 5.73 18.73
CA ALA A 336 15.73 4.84 19.79
C ALA A 336 14.97 5.13 21.10
N ALA A 337 14.86 6.41 21.49
CA ALA A 337 14.14 6.84 22.67
C ALA A 337 12.63 6.54 22.59
N MET A 338 11.97 6.73 21.43
CA MET A 338 10.57 6.31 21.23
C MET A 338 10.37 4.81 21.49
N LEU A 339 11.41 4.00 21.28
CA LEU A 339 11.40 2.56 21.48
C LEU A 339 11.89 2.13 22.87
N ARG A 340 12.47 2.99 23.70
CA ARG A 340 12.90 2.60 25.06
C ARG A 340 11.72 2.36 25.99
N GLY A 341 10.83 3.35 26.13
CA GLY A 341 9.75 3.28 27.11
C GLY A 341 8.58 4.21 26.84
N ARG A 342 7.55 4.10 27.68
CA ARG A 342 6.35 4.95 27.58
C ARG A 342 6.65 6.41 27.96
N GLN A 343 7.58 6.63 28.89
CA GLN A 343 7.95 7.95 29.37
C GLN A 343 8.66 8.74 28.27
N GLU A 344 9.71 8.18 27.67
CA GLU A 344 10.47 8.83 26.59
C GLU A 344 9.60 9.06 25.37
N PHE A 345 8.75 8.08 25.02
CA PHE A 345 7.75 8.26 23.96
C PHE A 345 6.81 9.44 24.26
N ALA A 346 6.33 9.56 25.50
CA ALA A 346 5.45 10.65 25.92
C ALA A 346 6.16 12.01 25.90
N ALA A 347 7.44 12.08 26.29
CA ALA A 347 8.27 13.28 26.24
C ALA A 347 8.43 13.76 24.78
N ILE A 348 8.82 12.86 23.87
CA ILE A 348 8.97 13.18 22.44
C ILE A 348 7.64 13.63 21.84
N ARG A 349 6.55 12.90 22.13
CA ARG A 349 5.22 13.30 21.68
C ARG A 349 4.88 14.70 22.16
N THR A 350 5.08 15.00 23.44
CA THR A 350 4.75 16.31 24.03
C THR A 350 5.56 17.43 23.37
N TYR A 351 6.87 17.24 23.21
CA TYR A 351 7.74 18.17 22.50
C TYR A 351 7.25 18.41 21.05
N CYS A 352 7.04 17.35 20.28
CA CYS A 352 6.60 17.46 18.89
C CYS A 352 5.24 18.15 18.79
N GLU A 353 4.30 17.82 19.67
CA GLU A 353 2.98 18.44 19.70
C GLU A 353 3.08 19.94 20.03
N GLN A 354 3.86 20.32 21.04
CA GLN A 354 4.04 21.72 21.45
C GLN A 354 4.71 22.56 20.37
N VAL A 355 5.90 22.15 19.92
CA VAL A 355 6.74 22.93 19.00
C VAL A 355 6.10 23.02 17.62
N MET A 356 5.65 21.89 17.05
CA MET A 356 5.07 21.91 15.71
C MET A 356 3.71 22.59 15.68
N LEU A 357 2.89 22.49 16.75
CA LEU A 357 1.65 23.26 16.83
C LEU A 357 1.92 24.76 16.87
N ALA A 358 2.95 25.20 17.59
CA ALA A 358 3.35 26.61 17.65
C ALA A 358 3.84 27.10 16.27
N LYS A 359 4.70 26.34 15.58
CA LYS A 359 5.12 26.65 14.20
C LYS A 359 3.92 26.70 13.24
N GLU A 360 3.00 25.75 13.31
CA GLU A 360 1.78 25.70 12.49
C GLU A 360 0.84 26.89 12.77
N ARG A 361 0.78 27.39 14.01
CA ARG A 361 0.01 28.59 14.36
C ARG A 361 0.68 29.83 13.77
N ALA A 362 2.00 29.95 13.92
CA ALA A 362 2.75 31.08 13.37
C ALA A 362 2.64 31.14 11.84
N GLU A 363 2.77 30.01 11.15
CA GLU A 363 2.56 29.92 9.70
C GLU A 363 1.15 30.39 9.30
N ARG A 364 0.10 29.85 9.95
CA ARG A 364 -1.29 30.26 9.66
C ARG A 364 -1.54 31.75 9.88
N ASN A 365 -0.91 32.35 10.88
CA ASN A 365 -1.03 33.79 11.12
C ASN A 365 -0.37 34.60 9.98
N ARG A 366 0.79 34.17 9.48
CA ARG A 366 1.43 34.79 8.32
C ARG A 366 0.60 34.63 7.05
N GLU A 367 0.00 33.46 6.82
CA GLU A 367 -0.89 33.26 5.68
C GLU A 367 -2.09 34.22 5.71
N ARG A 368 -2.73 34.37 6.87
CA ARG A 368 -3.85 35.31 7.06
C ARG A 368 -3.46 36.76 6.82
N ALA A 369 -2.26 37.15 7.24
CA ALA A 369 -1.75 38.50 7.01
C ALA A 369 -1.44 38.78 5.53
N ARG A 370 -0.97 37.77 4.78
CA ARG A 370 -0.65 37.89 3.34
C ARG A 370 -1.90 37.88 2.46
N ASP A 371 -2.92 37.12 2.83
CA ASP A 371 -4.16 37.01 2.07
C ASP A 371 -5.38 36.86 2.99
N PRO A 372 -5.96 37.99 3.44
CA PRO A 372 -7.15 37.98 4.30
C PRO A 372 -8.37 37.31 3.65
N SER A 373 -8.45 37.35 2.31
CA SER A 373 -9.60 36.90 1.51
C SER A 373 -9.70 35.37 1.39
N ARG A 374 -8.58 34.64 1.40
CA ARG A 374 -8.54 33.16 1.40
C ARG A 374 -9.16 32.50 2.63
N THR A 375 -9.48 33.28 3.66
CA THR A 375 -9.94 32.77 4.95
C THR A 375 -11.44 32.46 4.99
N SER A 376 -12.27 33.01 4.10
CA SER A 376 -13.72 32.75 4.10
C SER A 376 -14.12 31.41 3.45
N GLN A 377 -13.20 30.75 2.73
CA GLN A 377 -13.50 29.56 1.92
C GLN A 377 -12.92 28.24 2.45
N ARG A 378 -12.22 28.22 3.60
CA ARG A 378 -11.87 26.94 4.25
C ARG A 378 -13.03 26.48 5.13
N PRO A 379 -13.72 25.36 4.83
CA PRO A 379 -14.78 24.87 5.68
C PRO A 379 -14.20 24.62 7.08
N ARG A 380 -14.79 25.26 8.09
CA ARG A 380 -14.72 24.74 9.45
C ARG A 380 -15.21 23.29 9.36
N ASN A 381 -14.43 22.34 9.85
CA ASN A 381 -14.93 20.99 10.13
C ASN A 381 -16.06 21.13 11.16
N THR A 382 -17.28 21.30 10.69
CA THR A 382 -18.51 21.16 11.46
C THR A 382 -19.26 20.01 10.83
N THR A 383 -19.33 18.90 11.57
CA THR A 383 -20.54 18.07 11.69
C THR A 383 -21.54 18.25 10.55
N ARG A 384 -21.37 17.49 9.47
CA ARG A 384 -22.40 17.41 8.43
C ARG A 384 -23.57 16.62 9.02
N ARG A 385 -24.65 17.33 9.35
CA ARG A 385 -25.96 16.80 9.76
C ARG A 385 -26.38 15.67 8.81
N ARG A 386 -26.89 14.59 9.41
CA ARG A 386 -27.66 13.54 8.74
C ARG A 386 -28.88 14.14 8.04
N GLY A 387 -29.26 13.47 6.94
CA GLY A 387 -30.45 13.61 6.11
C GLY A 387 -31.50 14.66 6.48
N ALA A 388 -31.69 15.61 5.57
CA ALA A 388 -32.98 16.23 5.34
C ALA A 388 -33.38 15.90 3.90
N THR A 389 -34.48 15.16 3.75
CA THR A 389 -35.18 14.91 2.49
C THR A 389 -35.64 16.26 1.91
N PRO A 390 -35.50 16.53 0.60
CA PRO A 390 -36.00 17.77 0.03
C PRO A 390 -37.54 17.82 0.11
N PRO A 391 -38.14 19.01 0.30
CA PRO A 391 -39.59 19.15 0.31
C PRO A 391 -40.18 18.85 -1.09
N PRO A 392 -41.42 18.32 -1.16
CA PRO A 392 -42.07 18.03 -2.44
C PRO A 392 -42.37 19.32 -3.21
N ALA A 393 -42.27 19.22 -4.54
CA ALA A 393 -42.53 20.33 -5.46
C ALA A 393 -44.02 20.76 -5.41
N PRO A 394 -44.32 22.07 -5.57
CA PRO A 394 -45.69 22.54 -5.60
C PRO A 394 -46.42 22.06 -6.87
N PRO A 395 -47.75 21.83 -6.80
CA PRO A 395 -48.53 21.43 -7.96
C PRO A 395 -48.56 22.55 -9.01
N ARG A 396 -48.51 22.16 -10.29
CA ARG A 396 -48.65 23.11 -11.39
C ARG A 396 -50.10 23.63 -11.46
N PRO A 397 -50.30 24.95 -11.63
CA PRO A 397 -51.63 25.53 -11.86
C PRO A 397 -52.19 25.10 -13.23
N PRO A 398 -53.52 25.21 -13.41
CA PRO A 398 -54.29 24.51 -14.46
C PRO A 398 -53.85 24.81 -15.89
#